data_AF-X0YH79-F1
#
_entry.id   AF-X0YH79-F1
#
_cell.length_a   1.000
_cell.length_b   1.000
_cell.length_c   1.000
_cell.angle_alpha   90.00
_cell.angle_beta   90.00
_cell.angle_gamma   90.00
#
_symmetry.space_group_name_H-M   'P 1'
#
loop_
_entity.id
_entity.type
_entity.pdbx_description
1 polymer ?
#
loop_
_entity_poly.entity_id
_entity_poly.type
_entity_poly.pdbx_seq_one_letter_code
_entity_poly.pdbx_strand_id
1 'polypeptide(L)'
;GVFVIFDARKKNHIEQKWKDVVVNIITNLKENKVALIGVRVSDETDWSNIMEEFNVNEYLEKKMVSLLFFKIGFEYRLEIYDQLDVMFSTITNL
;
A
#
# COMPACT_ATOMS: atom_id res chain seq x y z
N GLY A 1 10.01 -8.19 -1.27
CA GLY A 1 8.97 -7.30 -0.73
C GLY A 1 7.65 -8.01 -0.76
N VAL A 2 6.58 -7.31 -0.40
CA VAL A 2 5.19 -7.73 -0.59
C VAL A 2 4.50 -6.69 -1.47
N PHE A 3 3.68 -7.14 -2.41
CA PHE A 3 2.91 -6.28 -3.29
C PHE A 3 1.44 -6.69 -3.19
N VAL A 4 0.56 -5.74 -2.83
CA VAL A 4 -0.87 -5.98 -2.66
C VAL A 4 -1.65 -4.90 -3.40
N ILE A 5 -2.75 -5.30 -4.03
CA ILE A 5 -3.71 -4.40 -4.66
C ILE A 5 -5.08 -4.57 -4.00
N PHE A 6 -5.65 -3.47 -3.52
CA PHE A 6 -7.03 -3.38 -3.07
C PHE A 6 -7.91 -2.71 -4.12
N ASP A 7 -9.15 -3.16 -4.27
CA ASP A 7 -10.11 -2.59 -5.24
C ASP A 7 -11.19 -1.80 -4.51
N ALA A 8 -10.98 -0.48 -4.44
CA ALA A 8 -11.87 0.50 -3.85
C ALA A 8 -12.74 1.23 -4.87
N ARG A 9 -12.81 0.76 -6.12
CA ARG A 9 -13.74 1.33 -7.10
C ARG A 9 -15.16 1.23 -6.55
N LYS A 10 -15.91 2.34 -6.67
CA LYS A 10 -17.28 2.46 -6.15
C LYS A 10 -17.40 2.28 -4.63
N LYS A 11 -16.30 2.43 -3.88
CA LYS A 11 -16.31 2.48 -2.42
C LYS A 11 -15.90 3.87 -1.95
N ASN A 12 -16.58 4.36 -0.92
CA ASN A 12 -16.24 5.62 -0.25
C ASN A 12 -15.33 5.39 0.96
N HIS A 13 -15.26 4.15 1.45
CA HIS A 13 -14.51 3.72 2.63
C HIS A 13 -13.80 2.40 2.35
N ILE A 14 -12.69 2.14 3.03
CA ILE A 14 -11.99 0.85 3.00
C ILE A 14 -12.78 -0.19 3.79
N GLU A 15 -12.58 -1.46 3.43
CA GLU A 15 -13.08 -2.54 4.27
C GLU A 15 -12.11 -2.77 5.44
N GLN A 16 -12.63 -2.93 6.67
CA GLN A 16 -11.81 -3.19 7.86
C GLN A 16 -10.78 -4.32 7.64
N LYS A 17 -11.19 -5.37 6.94
CA LYS A 17 -10.33 -6.51 6.59
C LYS A 17 -9.06 -6.11 5.81
N TRP A 18 -9.07 -5.00 5.06
CA TRP A 18 -7.90 -4.53 4.32
C TRP A 18 -6.86 -3.95 5.27
N LYS A 19 -7.30 -3.22 6.30
CA LYS A 19 -6.42 -2.76 7.36
C LYS A 19 -5.78 -3.95 8.08
N ASP A 20 -6.57 -4.97 8.40
CA ASP A 20 -6.08 -6.19 9.04
C ASP A 20 -5.03 -6.91 8.16
N VAL A 21 -5.23 -6.94 6.85
CA VAL A 21 -4.24 -7.46 5.88
C VAL A 21 -2.94 -6.65 5.93
N VAL A 22 -3.02 -5.31 5.90
CA VAL A 22 -1.82 -4.45 5.95
C VAL A 22 -1.08 -4.64 7.26
N VAL A 23 -1.78 -4.67 8.40
CA VAL A 23 -1.19 -4.95 9.71
C VAL A 23 -0.49 -6.31 9.71
N ASN A 24 -1.16 -7.35 9.22
CA ASN A 24 -0.58 -8.69 9.15
C ASN A 24 0.68 -8.73 8.26
N ILE A 25 0.71 -7.97 7.17
CA ILE A 25 1.91 -7.82 6.33
C ILE A 25 3.03 -7.19 7.14
N ILE A 26 2.80 -6.04 7.79
CA ILE A 26 3.83 -5.35 8.60
C ILE A 26 4.37 -6.30 9.68
N THR A 27 3.48 -6.99 10.41
CA THR A 27 3.86 -7.88 11.50
C THR A 27 4.70 -9.07 11.04
N ASN A 28 4.46 -9.62 9.85
CA ASN A 28 5.18 -10.81 9.36
C ASN A 28 6.37 -10.50 8.43
N LEU A 29 6.42 -9.31 7.84
CA LEU A 29 7.49 -8.95 6.92
C LEU A 29 8.83 -8.80 7.67
N LYS A 30 9.93 -9.37 7.19
CA LYS A 30 11.23 -9.16 7.83
C LYS A 30 11.64 -7.67 7.78
N GLU A 31 12.49 -7.24 8.70
CA GLU A 31 13.08 -5.88 8.67
C GLU A 31 13.80 -5.62 7.34
N ASN A 32 13.92 -4.34 6.98
CA ASN A 32 14.54 -3.85 5.74
C ASN A 32 13.91 -4.47 4.48
N LYS A 33 12.62 -4.78 4.55
CA LYS A 33 11.81 -5.18 3.40
C LYS A 33 10.73 -4.15 3.16
N VAL A 34 10.31 -4.12 1.90
CA VAL A 34 9.31 -3.17 1.39
C VAL A 34 7.96 -3.88 1.23
N ALA A 35 6.90 -3.22 1.66
CA ALA A 35 5.52 -3.54 1.32
C ALA A 35 4.94 -2.40 0.46
N LEU A 36 4.41 -2.75 -0.70
CA LEU A 36 3.74 -1.83 -1.62
C LEU A 36 2.25 -2.14 -1.66
N ILE A 37 1.45 -1.12 -1.34
CA ILE A 37 0.00 -1.20 -1.26
C ILE A 37 -0.59 -0.31 -2.35
N GLY A 38 -1.05 -0.96 -3.42
CA GLY A 38 -1.82 -0.32 -4.47
C GLY A 38 -3.29 -0.28 -4.09
N VAL A 39 -3.94 0.85 -4.31
CA VAL A 39 -5.40 0.95 -4.16
C VAL A 39 -5.99 1.46 -5.45
N ARG A 40 -6.77 0.59 -6.10
CA ARG A 40 -7.54 0.96 -7.27
C ARG A 40 -8.77 1.71 -6.85
N VAL A 41 -8.92 2.94 -7.32
CA VAL A 41 -10.01 3.82 -6.94
C VAL A 41 -10.74 4.33 -8.18
N SER A 42 -11.93 4.90 -7.99
CA SER A 42 -12.58 5.67 -9.07
C SER A 42 -12.04 7.11 -9.08
N ASP A 43 -12.32 7.87 -10.15
CA ASP A 43 -11.87 9.26 -10.26
C ASP A 43 -12.51 10.15 -9.19
N GLU A 44 -13.75 9.85 -8.81
CA GLU A 44 -14.52 10.52 -7.77
C GLU A 44 -14.12 10.15 -6.33
N THR A 45 -13.23 9.16 -6.15
CA THR A 45 -12.83 8.71 -4.80
C THR A 45 -11.86 9.73 -4.17
N ASP A 46 -12.18 10.15 -2.94
CA ASP A 46 -11.27 10.93 -2.11
C ASP A 46 -10.09 10.05 -1.63
N TRP A 47 -8.94 10.25 -2.28
CA TRP A 47 -7.72 9.52 -1.97
C TRP A 47 -7.22 9.78 -0.55
N SER A 48 -7.33 11.02 -0.07
CA SER A 48 -6.85 11.40 1.26
C SER A 48 -7.68 10.70 2.32
N ASN A 49 -9.00 10.67 2.17
CA ASN A 49 -9.89 9.96 3.09
C ASN A 49 -9.55 8.45 3.14
N ILE A 50 -9.35 7.80 1.99
CA ILE A 50 -8.97 6.38 1.93
C ILE A 50 -7.64 6.13 2.66
N MET A 51 -6.67 7.02 2.52
CA MET A 51 -5.37 6.90 3.18
C MET A 51 -5.45 7.06 4.69
N GLU A 52 -6.28 7.99 5.17
CA GLU A 52 -6.52 8.20 6.60
C GLU A 52 -7.14 6.95 7.26
N GLU A 53 -8.02 6.25 6.56
CA GLU A 53 -8.67 5.05 7.09
C GLU A 53 -7.71 3.87 7.31
N PHE A 54 -6.65 3.76 6.50
CA PHE A 54 -5.64 2.72 6.72
C PHE A 54 -4.89 2.92 8.04
N ASN A 55 -4.56 4.17 8.43
CA ASN A 55 -3.76 4.57 9.59
C ASN A 55 -3.10 3.40 10.37
N VAL A 56 -1.87 3.05 9.97
CA VAL A 56 -1.05 1.96 10.52
C VAL A 56 0.27 2.44 11.14
N ASN A 57 0.37 3.73 11.45
CA ASN A 57 1.62 4.35 11.92
C ASN A 57 2.16 3.67 13.19
N GLU A 58 1.28 3.29 14.12
CA GLU A 58 1.64 2.58 15.35
C GLU A 58 2.36 1.22 15.12
N TYR A 59 2.14 0.59 13.95
CA TYR A 59 2.77 -0.68 13.59
C TYR A 59 4.13 -0.47 12.93
N LEU A 60 4.30 0.65 12.22
CA LEU A 60 5.55 1.02 11.55
C LEU A 60 6.60 1.49 12.56
N GLU A 61 6.21 2.22 13.61
CA GLU A 61 7.14 2.66 14.66
C GLU A 61 7.80 1.49 15.39
N LYS A 62 7.12 0.34 15.47
CA LYS A 62 7.60 -0.86 16.16
C LYS A 62 8.55 -1.71 15.31
N LYS A 63 8.70 -1.41 14.02
CA LYS A 63 9.40 -2.29 13.09
C LYS A 63 9.94 -1.54 11.87
N MET A 64 11.24 -1.71 11.58
CA MET A 64 11.89 -1.10 10.42
C MET A 64 11.45 -1.75 9.09
N VAL A 65 10.23 -1.43 8.65
CA VAL A 65 9.61 -1.87 7.40
C VAL A 65 9.25 -0.62 6.60
N SER A 66 9.59 -0.61 5.31
CA SER A 66 9.16 0.43 4.39
C SER A 66 7.78 0.09 3.83
N LEU A 67 6.78 0.90 4.13
CA LEU A 67 5.43 0.76 3.59
C LEU A 67 5.15 1.91 2.63
N LEU A 68 4.78 1.59 1.39
CA LEU A 68 4.49 2.57 0.34
C LEU A 68 3.06 2.36 -0.16
N PHE A 69 2.30 3.44 -0.25
CA PHE A 69 0.96 3.44 -0.84
C PHE A 69 0.97 4.16 -2.18
N PHE A 70 0.19 3.66 -3.12
CA PHE A 70 -0.03 4.33 -4.40
C PHE A 70 -1.45 4.16 -4.89
N LYS A 71 -1.95 5.20 -5.53
CA LYS A 71 -3.25 5.21 -6.22
C LYS A 71 -3.09 4.49 -7.55
N ILE A 72 -4.02 3.59 -7.86
CA ILE A 72 -4.10 2.93 -9.16
C ILE A 72 -5.29 3.53 -9.92
N GLY A 73 -4.98 4.28 -10.97
CA GLY A 73 -5.96 4.95 -11.83
C GLY A 73 -6.31 4.14 -13.08
N PHE A 74 -6.69 4.84 -14.15
CA PHE A 74 -7.04 4.23 -15.43
C PHE A 74 -5.81 3.63 -16.16
N GLU A 75 -4.63 4.22 -15.99
CA GLU A 75 -3.37 3.77 -16.58
C GLU A 75 -2.58 2.79 -15.69
N TYR A 76 -3.30 1.90 -15.02
CA TYR A 76 -2.79 1.00 -13.99
C TYR A 76 -1.56 0.16 -14.38
N ARG A 77 -1.33 -0.14 -15.65
CA ARG A 77 -0.20 -0.98 -16.07
C ARG A 77 1.14 -0.28 -15.91
N LEU A 78 1.24 0.96 -16.40
CA LEU A 78 2.48 1.74 -16.31
C LEU A 78 2.78 2.07 -14.85
N GLU A 79 1.76 2.50 -14.11
CA GLU A 79 1.85 2.76 -12.67
C GLU A 79 2.38 1.54 -11.90
N ILE A 80 1.88 0.33 -12.17
CA ILE A 80 2.37 -0.89 -11.50
C ILE A 80 3.85 -1.15 -11.81
N TYR A 81 4.29 -0.98 -13.07
CA TYR A 81 5.68 -1.20 -13.43
C TYR A 81 6.62 -0.21 -12.74
N ASP A 82 6.26 1.08 -12.72
CA ASP A 82 7.05 2.12 -12.05
C ASP A 82 7.16 1.85 -10.54
N GLN A 83 6.05 1.43 -9.90
CA GLN A 83 6.06 1.11 -8.48
C GLN A 83 6.87 -0.16 -8.15
N LEU A 84 6.87 -1.15 -9.04
CA LEU A 84 7.74 -2.32 -8.88
C LEU A 84 9.22 -1.93 -8.98
N ASP A 85 9.60 -1.04 -9.89
CA ASP A 85 10.98 -0.55 -9.99
C ASP A 85 11.42 0.20 -8.73
N VAL A 86 10.53 1.05 -8.17
CA VAL A 86 10.74 1.69 -6.87
C VAL A 86 10.93 0.65 -5.76
N MET A 87 10.14 -0.42 -5.75
CA MET A 87 10.28 -1.50 -4.78
C MET A 87 11.67 -2.14 -4.85
N PHE A 88 12.11 -2.52 -6.05
CA PHE A 88 13.36 -3.23 -6.25
C PHE A 88 14.56 -2.33 -5.92
N SER A 89 14.51 -1.07 -6.33
CA SER A 89 15.51 -0.06 -5.99
C SER A 89 15.61 0.14 -4.48
N THR A 90 14.47 0.25 -3.79
CA THR A 90 14.44 0.40 -2.33
C THR A 90 15.01 -0.84 -1.63
N ILE A 91 14.65 -2.05 -2.06
CA ILE A 91 15.18 -3.30 -1.50
C ILE A 91 16.71 -3.42 -1.70
N THR A 92 17.24 -2.92 -2.81
CA THR A 92 18.68 -2.99 -3.12
C THR A 92 19.50 -1.98 -2.32
N ASN A 93 18.88 -0.86 -1.92
CA ASN A 93 19.53 0.23 -1.19
C ASN A 93 19.29 0.19 0.35
N LEU A 94 18.54 -0.78 0.85
CA LEU A 94 18.30 -1.06 2.28
C LEU A 94 19.27 -2.13 2.81
#